data_AF-A0A9N9HMG6-F1
#
_entry.id   AF-A0A9N9HMG6-F1
#
_cell.length_a   1.000
_cell.length_b   1.000
_cell.length_c   1.000
_cell.angle_alpha   90.00
_cell.angle_beta   90.00
_cell.angle_gamma   90.00
#
_symmetry.space_group_name_H-M   'P 1'
#
loop_
_entity.id
_entity.type
_entity.pdbx_description
1 polymer ?
#
loop_
_entity_poly.entity_id
_entity_poly.type
_entity_poly.pdbx_seq_one_letter_code
_entity_poly.pdbx_strand_id
1 'polypeptide(L)'
;MEKIVKLSLKSENDCFLIREVNRHIAKAKNCIIITGAGISCSAGIPDFISSDGLYNMIKSQYPGVFRSGKDLFDVQLLRTHDTIKRFNLFMGILKELIVNAKPTATHSFIKKLADMKKLKRVYIQNIDNLEELVGFDVNWQFERVKNCKVQVVQLHGTLSKLRCNACTNICLFTPQYCEIFKEGGAPNCPECVERGRRPHFIGQLKPTVILYGDTHPKGLEISQIAKRDQDKADCLLIMGTSLRIPGVKDLIKGFARAVHGHDSCIILVNVTDVANKG
;
A
#
# COMPACT_ATOMS: atom_id res chain seq x y z
N MET A 1 30.03 -12.62 2.38
CA MET A 1 29.67 -11.29 1.86
C MET A 1 28.73 -11.51 0.69
N GLU A 2 27.45 -11.26 0.86
CA GLU A 2 26.52 -11.30 -0.27
C GLU A 2 26.76 -10.05 -1.12
N LYS A 3 27.12 -10.28 -2.39
CA LYS A 3 27.44 -9.23 -3.34
C LYS A 3 26.11 -8.66 -3.83
N ILE A 4 25.78 -7.44 -3.43
CA ILE A 4 24.66 -6.69 -4.03
C ILE A 4 25.02 -6.48 -5.50
N VAL A 5 24.22 -7.05 -6.40
CA VAL A 5 24.38 -6.89 -7.85
C VAL A 5 23.37 -5.85 -8.33
N LYS A 6 23.85 -4.75 -8.91
CA LYS A 6 23.01 -3.72 -9.52
C LYS A 6 22.93 -3.95 -11.02
N LEU A 7 21.71 -3.97 -11.55
CA LEU A 7 21.44 -4.11 -12.98
C LEU A 7 21.00 -2.77 -13.53
N SER A 8 21.66 -2.31 -14.59
CA SER A 8 21.30 -1.05 -15.27
C SER A 8 20.45 -1.28 -16.53
N LEU A 9 20.30 -2.54 -16.94
CA LEU A 9 19.64 -3.00 -18.18
C LEU A 9 20.28 -2.43 -19.46
N LYS A 10 21.57 -2.05 -19.42
CA LYS A 10 22.27 -1.37 -20.52
C LYS A 10 23.45 -2.15 -21.10
N SER A 11 23.84 -3.27 -20.49
CA SER A 11 25.01 -4.06 -20.91
C SER A 11 24.66 -5.52 -21.24
N GLU A 12 25.48 -6.20 -22.05
CA GLU A 12 25.33 -7.64 -22.32
C GLU A 12 25.43 -8.50 -21.05
N ASN A 13 26.24 -8.08 -20.06
CA ASN A 13 26.32 -8.73 -18.77
C ASN A 13 25.01 -8.61 -17.97
N ASP A 14 24.27 -7.51 -18.14
CA ASP A 14 22.92 -7.37 -17.57
C ASP A 14 21.96 -8.41 -18.18
N CYS A 15 22.09 -8.74 -19.47
CA CYS A 15 21.26 -9.77 -20.11
C CYS A 15 21.42 -11.15 -19.47
N PHE A 16 22.65 -11.54 -19.11
CA PHE A 16 22.89 -12.80 -18.38
C PHE A 16 22.22 -12.77 -17.01
N LEU A 17 22.42 -11.70 -16.24
CA LEU A 17 21.86 -11.58 -14.89
C LEU A 17 20.33 -11.51 -14.89
N ILE A 18 19.71 -10.89 -15.91
CA ILE A 18 18.25 -10.93 -16.10
C ILE A 18 17.77 -12.36 -16.35
N ARG A 19 18.52 -13.18 -17.10
CA ARG A 19 18.17 -14.60 -17.31
C ARG A 19 18.25 -15.39 -16.00
N GLU A 20 19.23 -15.09 -15.14
CA GLU A 20 19.32 -15.67 -13.79
C GLU A 20 18.11 -15.26 -12.94
N VAL A 21 17.77 -13.97 -12.89
CA VAL A 21 16.57 -13.46 -12.20
C VAL A 21 15.31 -14.17 -12.68
N ASN A 22 15.12 -14.27 -14.00
CA ASN A 22 13.99 -14.97 -14.59
C ASN A 22 13.97 -16.45 -14.22
N ARG A 23 15.13 -17.12 -14.17
CA ARG A 23 15.23 -18.53 -13.76
C ARG A 23 14.80 -18.71 -12.31
N HIS A 24 15.23 -17.84 -11.40
CA HIS A 24 14.81 -17.91 -9.99
C HIS A 24 13.31 -17.68 -9.84
N ILE A 25 12.75 -16.65 -10.49
CA ILE A 25 11.30 -16.40 -10.48
C ILE A 25 10.53 -17.59 -11.09
N ALA A 26 11.05 -18.17 -12.18
CA ALA A 26 10.43 -19.33 -12.84
C ALA A 26 10.49 -20.62 -12.01
N LYS A 27 11.48 -20.77 -11.12
CA LYS A 27 11.58 -21.92 -10.19
C LYS A 27 10.74 -21.73 -8.92
N ALA A 28 10.54 -20.48 -8.49
CA ALA A 28 9.80 -20.14 -7.28
C ALA A 28 8.38 -20.74 -7.28
N LYS A 29 7.97 -21.22 -6.10
CA LYS A 29 6.64 -21.76 -5.80
C LYS A 29 5.93 -20.95 -4.72
N ASN A 30 6.67 -20.19 -3.91
CA ASN A 30 6.15 -19.38 -2.82
C ASN A 30 6.76 -17.97 -2.86
N CYS A 31 6.57 -17.29 -3.99
CA CYS A 31 7.07 -15.94 -4.19
C CYS A 31 6.31 -14.95 -3.28
N ILE A 32 7.08 -14.17 -2.52
CA ILE A 32 6.60 -13.06 -1.70
C ILE A 32 6.93 -11.77 -2.42
N ILE A 33 5.92 -10.91 -2.56
CA ILE A 33 6.09 -9.59 -3.18
C ILE A 33 5.77 -8.53 -2.13
N ILE A 34 6.61 -7.50 -2.02
CA ILE A 34 6.37 -6.33 -1.17
C ILE A 34 6.42 -5.10 -2.05
N THR A 35 5.31 -4.36 -2.11
CA THR A 35 5.16 -3.23 -3.05
C THR A 35 4.93 -1.91 -2.33
N GLY A 36 5.22 -0.81 -3.02
CA GLY A 36 4.86 0.55 -2.61
C GLY A 36 4.42 1.40 -3.79
N ALA A 37 4.21 2.70 -3.52
CA ALA A 37 3.58 3.64 -4.45
C ALA A 37 4.20 3.67 -5.87
N GLY A 38 5.49 3.35 -6.00
CA GLY A 38 6.19 3.30 -7.29
C GLY A 38 5.56 2.36 -8.32
N ILE A 39 4.82 1.33 -7.90
CA ILE A 39 4.14 0.43 -8.85
C ILE A 39 2.92 1.07 -9.53
N SER A 40 2.38 2.16 -8.96
CA SER A 40 1.18 2.87 -9.41
C SER A 40 1.50 4.21 -10.08
N CYS A 41 2.76 4.67 -10.09
CA CYS A 41 3.15 5.94 -10.71
C CYS A 41 2.76 6.05 -12.18
N SER A 42 2.95 4.98 -12.97
CA SER A 42 2.56 4.97 -14.38
C SER A 42 1.06 4.85 -14.62
N ALA A 43 0.26 4.65 -13.56
CA ALA A 43 -1.20 4.74 -13.60
C ALA A 43 -1.72 6.17 -13.39
N GLY A 44 -0.83 7.16 -13.23
CA GLY A 44 -1.21 8.54 -12.92
C GLY A 44 -1.45 8.81 -11.44
N ILE A 45 -1.08 7.88 -10.56
CA ILE A 45 -1.09 8.08 -9.10
C ILE A 45 0.33 8.40 -8.66
N PRO A 46 0.68 9.67 -8.40
CA PRO A 46 2.06 10.02 -8.05
C PRO A 46 2.46 9.38 -6.71
N ASP A 47 3.74 9.08 -6.55
CA ASP A 47 4.25 8.73 -5.23
C ASP A 47 4.20 9.95 -4.28
N PHE A 48 4.42 9.73 -2.99
CA PHE A 48 4.31 10.81 -2.00
C PHE A 48 5.59 11.63 -1.80
N ILE A 49 6.72 11.21 -2.39
CA ILE A 49 8.06 11.65 -1.95
C ILE A 49 8.90 12.24 -3.09
N SER A 50 8.68 11.84 -4.33
CA SER A 50 9.45 12.32 -5.49
C SER A 50 9.23 13.82 -5.73
N SER A 51 10.13 14.42 -6.52
CA SER A 51 10.04 15.84 -6.94
C SER A 51 8.72 16.16 -7.60
N ASP A 52 8.17 15.24 -8.40
CA ASP A 52 6.88 15.38 -9.07
C ASP A 52 5.75 14.63 -8.34
N GLY A 53 6.01 14.26 -7.08
CA GLY A 53 5.08 13.50 -6.25
C GLY A 53 3.87 14.30 -5.79
N LEU A 54 2.89 13.59 -5.26
CA LEU A 54 1.57 14.11 -4.88
C LEU A 54 1.66 15.25 -3.87
N TYR A 55 2.64 15.20 -2.96
CA TYR A 55 2.88 16.28 -2.00
C TYR A 55 3.21 17.61 -2.70
N ASN A 56 4.11 17.60 -3.69
CA ASN A 56 4.52 18.83 -4.37
C ASN A 56 3.41 19.36 -5.28
N MET A 57 2.67 18.45 -5.93
CA MET A 57 1.47 18.81 -6.71
C MET A 57 0.45 19.54 -5.84
N ILE A 58 0.13 18.99 -4.67
CA ILE A 58 -0.86 19.58 -3.77
C ILE A 58 -0.31 20.86 -3.11
N LYS A 59 0.98 20.91 -2.75
CA LYS A 59 1.60 22.13 -2.23
C LYS A 59 1.55 23.27 -3.24
N SER A 60 1.70 22.98 -4.54
CA SER A 60 1.59 23.97 -5.62
C SER A 60 0.15 24.47 -5.79
N GLN A 61 -0.83 23.57 -5.72
CA GLN A 61 -2.25 23.92 -5.85
C GLN A 61 -2.81 24.61 -4.59
N TYR A 62 -2.25 24.27 -3.42
CA TYR A 62 -2.69 24.73 -2.10
C TYR A 62 -1.49 25.24 -1.29
N PRO A 63 -0.91 26.40 -1.65
CA PRO A 63 0.26 26.95 -0.97
C PRO A 63 -0.04 27.25 0.51
N GLY A 64 0.92 26.94 1.39
CA GLY A 64 0.80 27.16 2.85
C GLY A 64 -0.02 26.11 3.61
N VAL A 65 -0.62 25.15 2.90
CA VAL A 65 -1.47 24.12 3.50
C VAL A 65 -0.66 22.95 4.08
N PHE A 66 0.45 22.55 3.47
CA PHE A 66 1.27 21.42 3.95
C PHE A 66 2.73 21.84 4.15
N ARG A 67 3.37 21.39 5.24
CA ARG A 67 4.77 21.76 5.58
C ARG A 67 5.79 20.71 5.14
N SER A 68 5.45 19.42 5.24
CA SER A 68 6.26 18.31 4.73
C SER A 68 5.41 17.16 4.18
N GLY A 69 5.98 16.32 3.30
CA GLY A 69 5.32 15.11 2.78
C GLY A 69 5.07 14.03 3.84
N LYS A 70 5.82 14.04 4.95
CA LYS A 70 5.53 13.17 6.11
C LYS A 70 4.27 13.62 6.85
N ASP A 71 4.00 14.93 6.87
CA ASP A 71 2.87 15.47 7.60
C ASP A 71 1.57 14.91 7.03
N LEU A 72 1.48 14.63 5.72
CA LEU A 72 0.27 14.16 5.03
C LEU A 72 -0.35 12.87 5.59
N PHE A 73 0.44 12.04 6.27
CA PHE A 73 0.00 10.74 6.75
C PHE A 73 0.34 10.51 8.22
N ASP A 74 0.55 11.57 9.00
CA ASP A 74 0.76 11.43 10.44
C ASP A 74 -0.56 11.60 11.19
N VAL A 75 -0.82 10.74 12.19
CA VAL A 75 -2.00 10.85 13.06
C VAL A 75 -2.10 12.22 13.74
N GLN A 76 -0.99 12.95 13.88
CA GLN A 76 -0.97 14.34 14.37
C GLN A 76 -1.82 15.29 13.52
N LEU A 77 -2.11 14.98 12.25
CA LEU A 77 -3.05 15.74 11.43
C LEU A 77 -4.50 15.67 11.90
N LEU A 78 -4.84 14.68 12.73
CA LEU A 78 -6.21 14.51 13.21
C LEU A 78 -6.48 15.28 14.52
N ARG A 79 -5.59 16.23 14.89
CA ARG A 79 -5.65 16.97 16.16
C ARG A 79 -6.46 18.26 16.10
N THR A 80 -6.34 19.05 15.03
CA THR A 80 -7.04 20.34 14.90
C THR A 80 -8.02 20.31 13.74
N HIS A 81 -9.02 21.19 13.80
CA HIS A 81 -10.01 21.33 12.73
C HIS A 81 -9.34 21.62 11.37
N ASP A 82 -8.35 22.52 11.36
CA ASP A 82 -7.63 22.88 10.14
C ASP A 82 -6.84 21.70 9.58
N THR A 83 -6.12 20.95 10.42
CA THR A 83 -5.33 19.81 9.94
C THR A 83 -6.22 18.67 9.44
N ILE A 84 -7.39 18.47 10.06
CA ILE A 84 -8.41 17.52 9.58
C ILE A 84 -8.95 17.95 8.21
N LYS A 85 -9.26 19.24 8.03
CA LYS A 85 -9.74 19.76 6.75
C LYS A 85 -8.77 19.48 5.61
N ARG A 86 -7.47 19.68 5.88
CA ARG A 86 -6.37 19.44 4.94
C ARG A 86 -6.20 17.96 4.61
N PHE A 87 -6.29 17.11 5.65
CA PHE A 87 -6.27 15.67 5.47
C PHE A 87 -7.44 15.20 4.59
N ASN A 88 -8.65 15.69 4.83
CA ASN A 88 -9.82 15.33 4.03
C ASN A 88 -9.67 15.78 2.58
N LEU A 89 -9.25 17.03 2.35
CA LEU A 89 -8.96 17.57 1.02
C LEU A 89 -8.00 16.65 0.25
N PHE A 90 -6.90 16.30 0.90
CA PHE A 90 -5.89 15.40 0.34
C PHE A 90 -6.48 14.03 -0.03
N MET A 91 -7.28 13.43 0.86
CA MET A 91 -7.92 12.14 0.62
C MET A 91 -8.94 12.18 -0.53
N GLY A 92 -9.66 13.29 -0.68
CA GLY A 92 -10.56 13.52 -1.81
C GLY A 92 -9.82 13.59 -3.15
N ILE A 93 -8.74 14.40 -3.22
CA ILE A 93 -7.90 14.52 -4.43
C ILE A 93 -7.30 13.16 -4.81
N LEU A 94 -6.73 12.44 -3.83
CA LEU A 94 -6.14 11.12 -4.07
C LEU A 94 -7.21 10.12 -4.55
N LYS A 95 -8.41 10.16 -3.98
CA LYS A 95 -9.52 9.30 -4.40
C LYS A 95 -9.90 9.54 -5.86
N GLU A 96 -9.95 10.78 -6.30
CA GLU A 96 -10.23 11.15 -7.69
C GLU A 96 -9.16 10.61 -8.65
N LEU A 97 -7.88 10.73 -8.28
CA LEU A 97 -6.77 10.16 -9.08
C LEU A 97 -6.90 8.63 -9.20
N ILE A 98 -7.23 7.95 -8.11
CA ILE A 98 -7.40 6.48 -8.07
C ILE A 98 -8.55 6.03 -8.97
N VAL A 99 -9.69 6.73 -8.96
CA VAL A 99 -10.86 6.36 -9.78
C VAL A 99 -10.54 6.39 -11.28
N ASN A 100 -9.66 7.31 -11.71
CA ASN A 100 -9.27 7.46 -13.10
C ASN A 100 -8.07 6.57 -13.51
N ALA A 101 -7.41 5.94 -12.54
CA ALA A 101 -6.23 5.13 -12.75
C ALA A 101 -6.58 3.74 -13.33
N LYS A 102 -5.64 3.18 -14.10
CA LYS A 102 -5.72 1.80 -14.61
C LYS A 102 -4.54 0.98 -14.08
N PRO A 103 -4.69 -0.32 -13.84
CA PRO A 103 -3.58 -1.16 -13.39
C PRO A 103 -2.37 -1.09 -14.32
N THR A 104 -1.19 -0.98 -13.73
CA THR A 104 0.09 -0.92 -14.48
C THR A 104 0.55 -2.31 -14.91
N ALA A 105 1.57 -2.36 -15.78
CA ALA A 105 2.23 -3.62 -16.15
C ALA A 105 2.72 -4.43 -14.93
N THR A 106 3.12 -3.76 -13.84
CA THR A 106 3.52 -4.40 -12.59
C THR A 106 2.36 -5.14 -11.93
N HIS A 107 1.16 -4.55 -11.91
CA HIS A 107 -0.04 -5.21 -11.37
C HIS A 107 -0.38 -6.46 -12.19
N SER A 108 -0.34 -6.35 -13.52
CA SER A 108 -0.54 -7.48 -14.43
C SER A 108 0.51 -8.57 -14.26
N PHE A 109 1.78 -8.21 -14.02
CA PHE A 109 2.86 -9.16 -13.73
C PHE A 109 2.59 -9.92 -12.42
N ILE A 110 2.21 -9.21 -11.36
CA ILE A 110 1.87 -9.82 -10.06
C ILE A 110 0.70 -10.79 -10.23
N LYS A 111 -0.34 -10.39 -10.97
CA LYS A 111 -1.49 -11.26 -11.28
C LYS A 111 -1.06 -12.49 -12.09
N LYS A 112 -0.18 -12.33 -13.07
CA LYS A 112 0.34 -13.45 -13.86
C LYS A 112 1.06 -14.48 -12.99
N LEU A 113 1.86 -14.04 -12.01
CA LEU A 113 2.50 -14.94 -11.04
C LEU A 113 1.47 -15.68 -10.18
N ALA A 114 0.36 -15.02 -9.82
CA ALA A 114 -0.75 -15.65 -9.10
C ALA A 114 -1.42 -16.75 -9.93
N ASP A 115 -1.73 -16.46 -11.19
CA ASP A 115 -2.39 -17.40 -12.10
C ASP A 115 -1.50 -18.61 -12.41
N MET A 116 -0.18 -18.40 -12.43
CA MET A 116 0.82 -19.47 -12.55
C MET A 116 1.04 -20.24 -11.24
N LYS A 117 0.30 -19.94 -10.16
CA LYS A 117 0.42 -20.56 -8.84
C LYS A 117 1.82 -20.43 -8.21
N LYS A 118 2.52 -19.35 -8.53
CA LYS A 118 3.86 -19.03 -8.00
C LYS A 118 3.82 -18.04 -6.86
N LEU A 119 2.83 -17.16 -6.88
CA LEU A 119 2.65 -16.13 -5.87
C LEU A 119 2.08 -16.74 -4.58
N LYS A 120 2.82 -16.55 -3.49
CA LYS A 120 2.33 -16.84 -2.15
C LYS A 120 1.53 -15.68 -1.58
N ARG A 121 2.10 -14.46 -1.62
CA ARG A 121 1.49 -13.25 -1.07
C ARG A 121 2.09 -11.99 -1.68
N VAL A 122 1.27 -10.96 -1.77
CA VAL A 122 1.65 -9.57 -1.99
C VAL A 122 1.34 -8.81 -0.70
N TYR A 123 2.36 -8.22 -0.08
CA TYR A 123 2.19 -7.26 0.99
C TYR A 123 2.28 -5.86 0.41
N ILE A 124 1.14 -5.18 0.32
CA ILE A 124 1.03 -3.92 -0.38
C ILE A 124 0.89 -2.74 0.57
N GLN A 125 1.73 -1.72 0.37
CA GLN A 125 1.65 -0.46 1.11
C GLN A 125 0.63 0.52 0.51
N ASN A 126 0.26 0.34 -0.75
CA ASN A 126 -0.68 1.21 -1.46
C ASN A 126 -2.10 1.05 -0.90
N ILE A 127 -2.88 2.13 -1.07
CA ILE A 127 -4.27 2.25 -0.63
C ILE A 127 -5.23 2.43 -1.82
N ASP A 128 -4.72 2.25 -3.04
CA ASP A 128 -5.37 2.52 -4.33
C ASP A 128 -6.27 1.38 -4.84
N ASN A 129 -6.10 0.16 -4.34
CA ASN A 129 -6.87 -1.03 -4.72
C ASN A 129 -6.75 -1.43 -6.21
N LEU A 130 -5.70 -1.04 -6.92
CA LEU A 130 -5.55 -1.43 -8.33
C LEU A 130 -5.41 -2.95 -8.52
N GLU A 131 -5.04 -3.69 -7.46
CA GLU A 131 -5.01 -5.16 -7.44
C GLU A 131 -6.39 -5.77 -7.65
N GLU A 132 -7.43 -5.13 -7.14
CA GLU A 132 -8.83 -5.57 -7.29
C GLU A 132 -9.23 -5.56 -8.77
N LEU A 133 -8.77 -4.54 -9.51
CA LEU A 133 -9.06 -4.39 -10.94
C LEU A 133 -8.35 -5.42 -11.82
N VAL A 134 -7.28 -6.06 -11.34
CA VAL A 134 -6.64 -7.21 -12.02
C VAL A 134 -7.17 -8.56 -11.49
N GLY A 135 -8.22 -8.55 -10.67
CA GLY A 135 -8.92 -9.75 -10.23
C GLY A 135 -8.34 -10.42 -8.98
N PHE A 136 -7.62 -9.67 -8.13
CA PHE A 136 -7.34 -10.14 -6.78
C PHE A 136 -8.52 -9.88 -5.85
N ASP A 137 -8.75 -10.82 -4.93
CA ASP A 137 -9.63 -10.56 -3.80
C ASP A 137 -8.89 -9.72 -2.75
N VAL A 138 -9.30 -8.45 -2.65
CA VAL A 138 -8.82 -7.49 -1.64
C VAL A 138 -9.82 -7.31 -0.49
N ASN A 139 -11.02 -7.89 -0.59
CA ASN A 139 -12.08 -7.82 0.43
C ASN A 139 -12.01 -8.99 1.40
N TRP A 140 -10.79 -9.27 1.83
CA TRP A 140 -10.52 -10.46 2.59
C TRP A 140 -10.82 -10.29 4.08
N GLN A 141 -11.45 -11.32 4.64
CA GLN A 141 -11.63 -11.51 6.07
C GLN A 141 -10.55 -12.46 6.58
N PHE A 142 -9.94 -12.13 7.72
CA PHE A 142 -8.97 -12.99 8.37
C PHE A 142 -9.70 -14.21 8.97
N GLU A 143 -10.13 -15.15 8.15
CA GLU A 143 -10.65 -16.41 8.64
C GLU A 143 -9.48 -17.23 9.20
N ARG A 144 -9.24 -17.07 10.50
CA ARG A 144 -8.47 -18.00 11.34
C ARG A 144 -7.16 -18.44 10.67
N VAL A 145 -6.22 -17.51 10.53
CA VAL A 145 -4.75 -17.54 10.22
C VAL A 145 -4.09 -18.88 9.81
N LYS A 146 -4.53 -20.02 10.36
CA LYS A 146 -4.18 -21.38 9.97
C LYS A 146 -4.48 -21.73 8.50
N ASN A 147 -5.44 -21.11 7.81
CA ASN A 147 -5.75 -21.42 6.39
C ASN A 147 -5.89 -20.20 5.45
N CYS A 148 -5.27 -19.06 5.78
CA CYS A 148 -5.42 -17.85 4.98
C CYS A 148 -4.92 -18.02 3.53
N LYS A 149 -5.85 -18.04 2.57
CA LYS A 149 -5.61 -18.14 1.12
C LYS A 149 -5.49 -16.78 0.40
N VAL A 150 -5.70 -15.69 1.13
CA VAL A 150 -5.67 -14.32 0.60
C VAL A 150 -4.37 -14.05 -0.12
N GLN A 151 -4.38 -13.55 -1.34
CA GLN A 151 -3.11 -13.28 -2.04
C GLN A 151 -2.60 -11.86 -1.79
N VAL A 152 -3.46 -10.91 -1.42
CA VAL A 152 -3.11 -9.51 -1.22
C VAL A 152 -3.36 -9.09 0.22
N VAL A 153 -2.33 -8.66 0.92
CA VAL A 153 -2.39 -8.13 2.29
C VAL A 153 -2.10 -6.64 2.26
N GLN A 154 -3.12 -5.84 2.52
CA GLN A 154 -3.00 -4.38 2.60
C GLN A 154 -2.40 -3.98 3.95
N LEU A 155 -1.24 -3.32 3.90
CA LEU A 155 -0.49 -2.91 5.08
C LEU A 155 -0.93 -1.58 5.64
N HIS A 156 -1.52 -0.71 4.81
CA HIS A 156 -1.92 0.65 5.20
C HIS A 156 -3.42 0.92 4.98
N GLY A 157 -4.23 -0.14 4.96
CA GLY A 157 -5.67 -0.03 4.74
C GLY A 157 -6.03 0.26 3.29
N THR A 158 -7.14 0.96 3.07
CA THR A 158 -7.69 1.23 1.73
C THR A 158 -8.45 2.55 1.68
N LEU A 159 -8.41 3.20 0.51
CA LEU A 159 -9.22 4.38 0.18
C LEU A 159 -10.54 4.02 -0.55
N SER A 160 -10.86 2.74 -0.68
CA SER A 160 -12.15 2.30 -1.24
C SER A 160 -13.30 2.40 -0.23
N LYS A 161 -12.99 2.53 1.06
CA LYS A 161 -13.98 2.49 2.15
C LYS A 161 -13.79 3.64 3.13
N LEU A 162 -14.89 4.00 3.78
CA LEU A 162 -14.97 4.93 4.89
C LEU A 162 -15.47 4.20 6.13
N ARG A 163 -15.04 4.63 7.31
CA ARG A 163 -15.49 4.15 8.62
C ARG A 163 -16.03 5.30 9.44
N CYS A 164 -17.18 5.10 10.06
CA CYS A 164 -17.74 6.05 11.01
C CYS A 164 -16.94 6.07 12.32
N ASN A 165 -16.59 7.26 12.80
CA ASN A 165 -15.89 7.41 14.09
C ASN A 165 -16.77 7.14 15.33
N ALA A 166 -18.10 7.11 15.17
CA ALA A 166 -19.04 6.95 16.30
C ALA A 166 -19.71 5.58 16.37
N CYS A 167 -20.16 5.02 15.23
CA CYS A 167 -20.84 3.73 15.19
C CYS A 167 -20.00 2.61 14.55
N THR A 168 -18.77 2.94 14.12
CA THR A 168 -17.80 2.03 13.47
C THR A 168 -18.25 1.36 12.17
N ASN A 169 -19.47 1.67 11.68
CA ASN A 169 -19.96 1.15 10.41
C ASN A 169 -19.02 1.52 9.26
N ILE A 170 -18.91 0.61 8.29
CA ILE A 170 -18.07 0.76 7.12
C ILE A 170 -18.95 0.88 5.88
N CYS A 171 -18.69 1.85 5.04
CA CYS A 171 -19.36 2.03 3.76
C CYS A 171 -18.34 2.31 2.64
N LEU A 172 -18.78 2.27 1.38
CA LEU A 172 -17.93 2.62 0.24
C LEU A 172 -17.61 4.12 0.23
N PHE A 173 -16.41 4.47 -0.23
CA PHE A 173 -16.04 5.85 -0.54
C PHE A 173 -16.57 6.21 -1.94
N THR A 174 -17.81 6.70 -1.98
CA THR A 174 -18.53 7.03 -3.21
C THR A 174 -18.06 8.35 -3.84
N PRO A 175 -18.37 8.60 -5.12
CA PRO A 175 -18.10 9.89 -5.76
C PRO A 175 -18.73 11.07 -5.01
N GLN A 176 -19.95 10.92 -4.48
CA GLN A 176 -20.62 11.96 -3.71
C GLN A 176 -19.83 12.34 -2.44
N TYR A 177 -19.32 11.34 -1.71
CA TYR A 177 -18.46 11.62 -0.57
C TYR A 177 -17.13 12.24 -1.00
N CYS A 178 -16.60 11.85 -2.17
CA CYS A 178 -15.35 12.39 -2.69
C CYS A 178 -15.42 13.92 -2.85
N GLU A 179 -16.52 14.45 -3.37
CA GLU A 179 -16.73 15.91 -3.48
C GLU A 179 -16.68 16.61 -2.11
N ILE A 180 -17.36 16.07 -1.10
CA ILE A 180 -17.34 16.62 0.27
C ILE A 180 -15.91 16.61 0.83
N PHE A 181 -15.16 15.53 0.60
CA PHE A 181 -13.76 15.44 1.01
C PHE A 181 -12.89 16.47 0.28
N LYS A 182 -13.11 16.72 -1.01
CA LYS A 182 -12.41 17.75 -1.80
C LYS A 182 -12.68 19.19 -1.34
N GLU A 183 -13.74 19.43 -0.59
CA GLU A 183 -13.97 20.71 0.10
C GLU A 183 -13.31 20.76 1.49
N GLY A 184 -12.66 19.66 1.89
CA GLY A 184 -12.08 19.43 3.21
C GLY A 184 -13.09 19.00 4.28
N GLY A 185 -14.33 18.72 3.89
CA GLY A 185 -15.38 18.24 4.77
C GLY A 185 -15.24 16.76 5.13
N ALA A 186 -16.05 16.32 6.09
CA ALA A 186 -16.25 14.91 6.42
C ALA A 186 -17.76 14.61 6.39
N PRO A 187 -18.24 13.68 5.55
CA PRO A 187 -19.66 13.36 5.47
C PRO A 187 -20.22 12.80 6.77
N ASN A 188 -21.49 13.11 7.06
CA ASN A 188 -22.21 12.47 8.14
C ASN A 188 -22.45 10.98 7.81
N CYS A 189 -22.39 10.14 8.84
CA CYS A 189 -22.66 8.70 8.69
C CYS A 189 -24.17 8.45 8.50
N PRO A 190 -24.62 7.86 7.37
CA PRO A 190 -26.03 7.61 7.11
C PRO A 190 -26.69 6.75 8.20
N GLU A 191 -26.01 5.69 8.64
CA GLU A 191 -26.48 4.82 9.75
C GLU A 191 -26.72 5.59 11.06
N CYS A 192 -25.87 6.56 11.38
CA CYS A 192 -26.06 7.35 12.59
C CYS A 192 -27.29 8.27 12.46
N VAL A 193 -27.52 8.81 11.26
CA VAL A 193 -28.68 9.65 10.95
C VAL A 193 -29.97 8.82 11.03
N GLU A 194 -29.99 7.66 10.38
CA GLU A 194 -31.16 6.76 10.35
C GLU A 194 -31.54 6.22 11.74
N ARG A 195 -30.56 5.94 12.60
CA ARG A 195 -30.81 5.50 13.99
C ARG A 195 -31.40 6.60 14.88
N GLY A 196 -31.71 7.78 14.34
CA GLY A 196 -32.29 8.89 15.10
C GLY A 196 -31.37 9.42 16.20
N ARG A 197 -30.04 9.27 16.04
CA ARG A 197 -29.09 9.86 17.00
C ARG A 197 -29.30 11.38 17.00
N ARG A 198 -29.38 11.99 18.19
CA ARG A 198 -29.44 13.47 18.30
C ARG A 198 -28.28 14.08 17.50
N PRO A 199 -28.41 15.29 16.93
CA PRO A 199 -27.41 15.85 16.01
C PRO A 199 -25.95 15.78 16.50
N HIS A 200 -25.72 15.98 17.80
CA HIS A 200 -24.38 15.89 18.42
C HIS A 200 -23.79 14.47 18.50
N PHE A 201 -24.56 13.42 18.20
CA PHE A 201 -24.14 12.01 18.19
C PHE A 201 -24.01 11.42 16.78
N ILE A 202 -24.25 12.23 15.74
CA ILE A 202 -24.06 11.81 14.36
C ILE A 202 -22.55 11.75 14.09
N GLY A 203 -22.05 10.52 13.91
CA GLY A 203 -20.63 10.31 13.59
C GLY A 203 -20.29 10.79 12.19
N GLN A 204 -19.02 11.14 12.00
CA GLN A 204 -18.45 11.50 10.70
C GLN A 204 -17.73 10.30 10.09
N LEU A 205 -17.80 10.20 8.76
CA LEU A 205 -17.10 9.20 7.98
C LEU A 205 -15.64 9.63 7.77
N LYS A 206 -14.71 8.71 8.05
CA LYS A 206 -13.27 8.89 7.86
C LYS A 206 -12.71 7.78 6.96
N PRO A 207 -11.69 8.05 6.13
CA PRO A 207 -11.09 7.01 5.29
C PRO A 207 -10.48 5.88 6.11
N THR A 208 -10.52 4.65 5.59
CA THR A 208 -9.96 3.46 6.27
C THR A 208 -8.46 3.26 6.02
N VAL A 209 -7.74 4.34 5.77
CA VAL A 209 -6.29 4.35 5.63
C VAL A 209 -5.63 4.31 7.01
N ILE A 210 -4.44 3.75 7.10
CA ILE A 210 -3.67 3.69 8.34
C ILE A 210 -2.56 4.73 8.28
N LEU A 211 -2.52 5.62 9.27
CA LEU A 211 -1.56 6.71 9.37
C LEU A 211 -0.32 6.30 10.17
N TYR A 212 0.75 7.07 10.05
CA TYR A 212 1.91 6.96 10.93
C TYR A 212 1.49 7.29 12.37
N GLY A 213 1.90 6.42 13.29
CA GLY A 213 1.51 6.50 14.70
C GLY A 213 0.19 5.80 15.02
N ASP A 214 -0.60 5.36 14.01
CA ASP A 214 -1.78 4.55 14.26
C ASP A 214 -1.45 3.08 14.51
N THR A 215 -2.32 2.43 15.29
CA THR A 215 -2.30 0.98 15.44
C THR A 215 -3.08 0.34 14.29
N HIS A 216 -2.43 -0.56 13.55
CA HIS A 216 -3.12 -1.32 12.50
C HIS A 216 -4.17 -2.25 13.14
N PRO A 217 -5.47 -2.12 12.80
CA PRO A 217 -6.54 -2.87 13.48
C PRO A 217 -6.44 -4.39 13.27
N LYS A 218 -5.74 -4.81 12.22
CA LYS A 218 -5.46 -6.21 11.91
C LYS A 218 -3.97 -6.57 12.02
N GLY A 219 -3.20 -5.80 12.78
CA GLY A 219 -1.73 -5.89 12.80
C GLY A 219 -1.20 -7.23 13.32
N LEU A 220 -1.87 -7.79 14.33
CA LEU A 220 -1.51 -9.10 14.89
C LEU A 220 -1.67 -10.22 13.85
N GLU A 221 -2.77 -10.22 13.12
CA GLU A 221 -3.07 -11.23 12.11
C GLU A 221 -2.14 -11.09 10.89
N ILE A 222 -1.82 -9.86 10.46
CA ILE A 222 -0.79 -9.63 9.44
C ILE A 222 0.55 -10.24 9.88
N SER A 223 0.96 -9.98 11.12
CA SER A 223 2.22 -10.50 11.67
C SER A 223 2.25 -12.04 11.68
N GLN A 224 1.16 -12.68 12.11
CA GLN A 224 1.07 -14.14 12.12
C GLN A 224 1.08 -14.74 10.71
N ILE A 225 0.40 -14.12 9.74
CA ILE A 225 0.49 -14.55 8.33
C ILE A 225 1.91 -14.40 7.80
N ALA A 226 2.56 -13.25 8.05
CA ALA A 226 3.91 -12.99 7.60
C ALA A 226 4.90 -14.02 8.13
N LYS A 227 4.82 -14.35 9.43
CA LYS A 227 5.67 -15.38 10.05
C LYS A 227 5.48 -16.74 9.38
N ARG A 228 4.24 -17.14 9.10
CA ARG A 228 3.97 -18.40 8.40
C ARG A 228 4.47 -18.40 6.94
N ASP A 229 4.29 -17.28 6.25
CA ASP A 229 4.73 -17.15 4.88
C ASP A 229 6.27 -17.22 4.78
N GLN A 230 6.98 -16.69 5.79
CA GLN A 230 8.44 -16.80 5.90
C GLN A 230 8.91 -18.26 5.87
N ASP A 231 8.23 -19.18 6.57
CA ASP A 231 8.63 -20.60 6.64
C ASP A 231 8.72 -21.32 5.28
N LYS A 232 8.07 -20.79 4.24
CA LYS A 232 8.00 -21.41 2.91
C LYS A 232 8.50 -20.51 1.78
N ALA A 233 8.86 -19.26 2.08
CA ALA A 233 9.23 -18.29 1.07
C ALA A 233 10.53 -18.72 0.36
N ASP A 234 10.48 -18.77 -0.97
CA ASP A 234 11.62 -19.17 -1.81
C ASP A 234 12.07 -18.08 -2.81
N CYS A 235 11.37 -16.94 -2.82
CA CYS A 235 11.71 -15.77 -3.61
C CYS A 235 11.09 -14.53 -2.96
N LEU A 236 11.87 -13.44 -2.88
CA LEU A 236 11.40 -12.14 -2.39
C LEU A 236 11.57 -11.09 -3.49
N LEU A 237 10.46 -10.51 -3.94
CA LEU A 237 10.44 -9.37 -4.85
C LEU A 237 10.04 -8.10 -4.09
N ILE A 238 10.86 -7.06 -4.15
CA ILE A 238 10.56 -5.76 -3.56
C ILE A 238 10.44 -4.76 -4.70
N MET A 239 9.29 -4.10 -4.82
CA MET A 239 9.00 -3.29 -6.02
C MET A 239 8.45 -1.90 -5.65
N GLY A 240 9.01 -0.85 -6.25
CA GLY A 240 8.45 0.51 -6.21
C GLY A 240 8.29 1.09 -4.81
N THR A 241 9.22 0.83 -3.89
CA THR A 241 9.13 1.31 -2.52
C THR A 241 10.46 1.92 -2.04
N SER A 242 10.36 3.04 -1.33
CA SER A 242 11.52 3.73 -0.74
C SER A 242 12.02 3.07 0.55
N LEU A 243 11.33 2.04 1.04
CA LEU A 243 11.65 1.31 2.27
C LEU A 243 11.85 2.22 3.47
N ARG A 244 11.04 3.27 3.63
CA ARG A 244 11.19 4.21 4.76
C ARG A 244 10.35 3.85 5.99
N ILE A 245 9.34 3.00 5.83
CA ILE A 245 8.39 2.67 6.90
C ILE A 245 8.97 1.56 7.79
N PRO A 246 9.17 1.79 9.11
CA PRO A 246 9.79 0.81 9.99
C PRO A 246 9.16 -0.58 9.94
N GLY A 247 7.82 -0.68 10.03
CA GLY A 247 7.13 -1.97 9.98
C GLY A 247 7.34 -2.74 8.66
N VAL A 248 7.45 -2.03 7.53
CA VAL A 248 7.74 -2.63 6.22
C VAL A 248 9.20 -3.06 6.14
N LYS A 249 10.14 -2.29 6.69
CA LYS A 249 11.55 -2.68 6.78
C LYS A 249 11.70 -3.98 7.57
N ASP A 250 11.04 -4.09 8.71
CA ASP A 250 11.12 -5.28 9.56
C ASP A 250 10.50 -6.50 8.88
N LEU A 251 9.39 -6.31 8.16
CA LEU A 251 8.78 -7.33 7.33
C LEU A 251 9.76 -7.86 6.26
N ILE A 252 10.40 -6.95 5.52
CA ILE A 252 11.41 -7.29 4.51
C ILE A 252 12.60 -8.01 5.12
N LYS A 253 13.15 -7.52 6.24
CA LYS A 253 14.24 -8.19 6.95
C LYS A 253 13.85 -9.61 7.38
N GLY A 254 12.61 -9.80 7.82
CA GLY A 254 12.05 -11.11 8.16
C GLY A 254 12.06 -12.06 6.95
N PHE A 255 11.50 -11.64 5.83
CA PHE A 255 11.51 -12.45 4.61
C PHE A 255 12.89 -12.67 4.02
N ALA A 256 13.76 -11.66 4.05
CA ALA A 256 15.13 -11.80 3.57
C ALA A 256 15.85 -12.92 4.33
N ARG A 257 15.82 -12.89 5.67
CA ARG A 257 16.42 -13.97 6.49
C ARG A 257 15.85 -15.35 6.18
N ALA A 258 14.54 -15.45 5.95
CA ALA A 258 13.90 -16.72 5.65
C ALA A 258 14.30 -17.26 4.27
N VAL A 259 14.40 -16.38 3.29
CA VAL A 259 14.76 -16.72 1.91
C VAL A 259 16.23 -17.14 1.83
N HIS A 260 17.17 -16.47 2.52
CA HIS A 260 18.62 -16.79 2.47
C HIS A 260 18.99 -18.24 2.87
N GLY A 261 18.08 -19.00 3.50
CA GLY A 261 18.29 -20.43 3.79
C GLY A 261 18.07 -21.37 2.58
N HIS A 262 17.58 -20.86 1.45
CA HIS A 262 17.25 -21.62 0.23
C HIS A 262 18.08 -21.14 -0.98
N ASP A 263 18.24 -21.96 -2.02
CA ASP A 263 18.76 -21.57 -3.36
C ASP A 263 17.79 -20.57 -4.02
N SER A 264 17.84 -19.33 -3.54
CA SER A 264 16.75 -18.36 -3.64
C SER A 264 17.28 -16.97 -3.95
N CYS A 265 16.37 -16.09 -4.36
CA CYS A 265 16.73 -14.79 -4.89
C CYS A 265 15.91 -13.69 -4.23
N ILE A 266 16.60 -12.66 -3.75
CA ILE A 266 16.02 -11.38 -3.34
C ILE A 266 16.26 -10.38 -4.47
N ILE A 267 15.17 -9.82 -4.99
CA ILE A 267 15.21 -8.91 -6.12
C ILE A 267 14.54 -7.61 -5.71
N LEU A 268 15.26 -6.51 -5.90
CA LEU A 268 14.73 -5.17 -5.73
C LEU A 268 14.57 -4.52 -7.12
N VAL A 269 13.36 -4.06 -7.41
CA VAL A 269 13.03 -3.29 -8.61
C VAL A 269 12.56 -1.91 -8.17
N ASN A 270 13.45 -0.92 -8.24
CA ASN A 270 13.12 0.44 -7.82
C ASN A 270 13.90 1.48 -8.65
N VAL A 271 13.33 2.67 -8.80
CA VAL A 271 13.96 3.78 -9.55
C VAL A 271 15.20 4.30 -8.81
N THR A 272 15.15 4.33 -7.49
CA THR A 272 16.26 4.76 -6.64
C THR A 272 16.84 3.59 -5.87
N ASP A 273 18.13 3.67 -5.55
CA ASP A 273 18.73 2.77 -4.57
C ASP A 273 18.01 2.91 -3.22
N VAL A 274 17.89 1.81 -2.49
CA VAL A 274 17.46 1.86 -1.10
C VAL A 274 18.47 2.74 -0.36
N ALA A 275 17.98 3.74 0.37
CA ALA A 275 18.85 4.60 1.15
C ALA A 275 19.74 3.74 2.06
N ASN A 276 21.04 3.70 1.75
CA ASN A 276 22.07 3.17 2.63
C ASN A 276 22.07 4.04 3.89
N LYS A 277 21.36 3.61 4.92
CA LYS A 277 21.66 3.97 6.30
C LYS A 277 21.82 2.64 7.03
N GLY A 278 23.01 2.47 7.60
CA GLY A 278 23.54 1.25 8.19
C GLY A 278 22.59 0.49 9.11
#